data_AF-A0A7X2SYU3-F1
#
_entry.id   AF-A0A7X2SYU3-F1
#
_cell.length_a   1.000
_cell.length_b   1.000
_cell.length_c   1.000
_cell.angle_alpha   90.00
_cell.angle_beta   90.00
_cell.angle_gamma   90.00
#
_symmetry.space_group_name_H-M   'P 1'
#
loop_
_entity.id
_entity.type
_entity.pdbx_description
1 polymer ?
#
loop_
_entity_poly.entity_id
_entity_poly.type
_entity_poly.pdbx_seq_one_letter_code
_entity_poly.pdbx_strand_id
1 'polypeptide(L)'
;VYLAAMYGETLNATPITGGFANKAQNFEAVAQYQFLNGFRPSVGYVSSKGKEIENIGDADIIKYTAVGATYYFNKNMSVYGEYRINLLKDNNPLRLATDDITALGLIYQF
;
A
#
# COMPACT_ATOMS: atom_id res chain seq x y z
N VAL A 1 9.58 -10.72 -15.35
CA VAL A 1 8.47 -10.56 -14.39
C VAL A 1 9.08 -10.47 -13.01
N TYR A 2 8.61 -9.57 -12.14
CA TYR A 2 9.01 -9.46 -10.74
C TYR A 2 7.78 -9.70 -9.86
N LEU A 3 7.89 -10.61 -8.91
CA LEU A 3 6.86 -10.94 -7.93
C LEU A 3 7.50 -10.93 -6.55
N ALA A 4 6.84 -10.30 -5.58
CA ALA A 4 7.26 -10.34 -4.19
C ALA A 4 6.03 -10.37 -3.27
N ALA A 5 6.17 -11.01 -2.12
CA ALA A 5 5.19 -10.97 -1.05
C ALA A 5 5.90 -10.94 0.30
N MET A 6 5.26 -10.31 1.27
CA MET A 6 5.73 -10.20 2.65
C MET A 6 4.56 -10.50 3.58
N TYR A 7 4.86 -11.25 4.63
CA TYR A 7 3.99 -11.40 5.79
C TYR A 7 4.79 -11.03 7.03
N GLY A 8 4.19 -10.29 7.93
CA GLY A 8 4.82 -9.91 9.20
C GLY A 8 3.80 -9.76 10.30
N GLU A 9 4.19 -10.10 11.52
CA GLU A 9 3.43 -9.76 12.71
C GLU A 9 4.24 -8.80 13.57
N THR A 10 3.55 -7.81 14.13
CA THR A 10 4.13 -6.86 15.08
C THR A 10 3.36 -6.92 16.39
N LEU A 11 4.05 -6.68 17.51
CA LEU A 11 3.47 -6.59 18.83
C LEU A 11 3.80 -5.21 19.41
N ASN A 12 2.79 -4.43 19.79
CA ASN A 12 2.93 -3.07 20.35
C ASN A 12 3.82 -2.12 19.51
N ALA A 13 3.86 -2.29 18.19
CA ALA A 13 4.79 -1.55 17.31
C ALA A 13 4.12 -0.89 16.10
N THR A 14 2.86 -1.21 15.80
CA THR A 14 2.12 -0.56 14.71
C THR A 14 1.32 0.62 15.25
N PRO A 15 1.63 1.88 14.87
CA PRO A 15 0.94 3.05 15.39
C PRO A 15 -0.51 3.11 14.90
N ILE A 16 -1.39 3.53 15.80
CA ILE A 16 -2.81 3.81 15.54
C ILE A 16 -3.18 5.12 16.24
N THR A 17 -4.33 5.71 15.90
CA THR A 17 -4.82 6.90 16.62
C THR A 17 -4.94 6.59 18.12
N GLY A 18 -4.15 7.30 18.93
CA GLY A 18 -4.16 7.14 20.39
C GLY A 18 -3.15 6.14 20.96
N GLY A 19 -2.29 5.51 20.15
CA GLY A 19 -1.25 4.62 20.67
C GLY A 19 -0.70 3.62 19.65
N PHE A 20 -0.57 2.36 20.07
CA PHE A 20 -0.10 1.25 19.24
C PHE A 20 -1.09 0.10 19.27
N ALA A 21 -1.21 -0.64 18.17
CA ALA A 21 -1.96 -1.88 18.14
C ALA A 21 -1.21 -2.95 18.95
N ASN A 22 -1.93 -3.65 19.83
CA ASN A 22 -1.40 -4.72 20.68
C ASN A 22 -0.71 -5.80 19.83
N LYS A 23 -1.39 -6.19 18.74
CA LYS A 23 -0.83 -7.01 17.67
C LYS A 23 -1.31 -6.49 16.31
N ALA A 24 -0.45 -6.50 15.30
CA ALA A 24 -0.89 -6.28 13.92
C ALA A 24 -0.34 -7.38 12.99
N GLN A 25 -1.20 -7.83 12.07
CA GLN A 25 -0.86 -8.79 11.02
C GLN A 25 -0.79 -8.05 9.69
N ASN A 26 0.40 -8.03 9.10
CA ASN A 26 0.72 -7.29 7.89
C ASN A 26 0.94 -8.28 6.74
N PHE A 27 0.33 -7.99 5.60
CA PHE A 27 0.50 -8.73 4.37
C PHE A 27 0.64 -7.77 3.21
N GLU A 28 1.66 -7.97 2.40
CA GLU A 28 1.95 -7.18 1.22
C GLU A 28 2.27 -8.11 0.07
N ALA A 29 1.80 -7.80 -1.13
CA ALA A 29 2.14 -8.52 -2.35
C ALA A 29 2.22 -7.56 -3.52
N VAL A 30 3.17 -7.79 -4.43
CA VAL A 30 3.35 -6.97 -5.62
C VAL A 30 3.73 -7.83 -6.82
N ALA A 31 3.18 -7.48 -7.97
CA ALA A 31 3.49 -8.07 -9.26
C ALA A 31 3.77 -6.98 -10.29
N GLN A 32 4.90 -7.11 -10.97
CA GLN A 32 5.38 -6.12 -11.94
C GLN A 32 5.98 -6.80 -13.16
N TYR A 33 5.93 -6.09 -14.27
CA TYR A 33 6.60 -6.52 -15.49
C TYR A 33 7.37 -5.37 -16.09
N GLN A 34 8.62 -5.60 -16.49
CA GLN A 34 9.44 -4.59 -17.16
C GLN A 34 9.52 -4.95 -18.64
N PHE A 35 8.89 -4.13 -19.48
CA PHE A 35 9.06 -4.21 -20.92
C PHE A 35 10.40 -3.62 -21.36
N LEU A 36 10.92 -4.08 -22.50
CA LEU A 36 12.16 -3.59 -23.08
C LEU A 36 12.10 -2.13 -23.53
N ASN A 37 10.90 -1.60 -23.79
CA ASN A 37 10.67 -0.20 -24.18
C ASN A 37 10.61 0.78 -22.99
N GLY A 38 10.90 0.31 -21.77
CA GLY A 38 10.87 1.16 -20.56
C GLY A 38 9.50 1.23 -19.88
N PHE A 39 8.43 0.65 -20.43
CA PHE A 39 7.14 0.58 -19.74
C PHE A 39 7.17 -0.48 -18.63
N ARG A 40 6.66 -0.13 -17.44
CA ARG A 40 6.62 -1.01 -16.27
C ARG A 40 5.26 -0.92 -15.55
N PRO A 41 4.27 -1.76 -15.91
CA PRO A 41 3.05 -1.89 -15.11
C PRO A 41 3.32 -2.56 -13.76
N SER A 42 2.49 -2.20 -12.78
CA SER A 42 2.53 -2.72 -11.40
C SER A 42 1.11 -2.91 -10.87
N VAL A 43 0.91 -4.01 -10.15
CA VAL A 43 -0.24 -4.22 -9.27
C VAL A 43 0.28 -4.65 -7.90
N GLY A 44 -0.28 -4.06 -6.84
CA GLY A 44 0.10 -4.37 -5.47
C GLY A 44 -1.13 -4.48 -4.56
N TYR A 45 -1.00 -5.24 -3.49
CA TYR A 45 -1.99 -5.36 -2.43
C TYR A 45 -1.29 -5.19 -1.08
N VAL A 46 -1.85 -4.35 -0.23
CA VAL A 46 -1.32 -4.08 1.12
C VAL A 46 -2.48 -4.18 2.10
N SER A 47 -2.28 -4.97 3.15
CA SER A 47 -3.24 -5.16 4.24
C SER A 47 -2.50 -5.18 5.57
N SER A 48 -2.98 -4.40 6.53
CA SER A 48 -2.55 -4.41 7.92
C SER A 48 -3.79 -4.48 8.80
N LYS A 49 -3.92 -5.56 9.56
CA LYS A 49 -5.04 -5.78 10.47
C LYS A 49 -4.55 -5.77 11.91
N GLY A 50 -5.04 -4.82 12.69
CA GLY A 50 -4.86 -4.79 14.13
C GLY A 50 -5.76 -5.81 14.81
N LYS A 51 -5.22 -6.45 15.84
CA LYS A 51 -5.86 -7.47 16.65
C LYS A 51 -5.93 -7.01 18.09
N GLU A 52 -7.09 -7.24 18.71
CA GLU A 52 -7.31 -6.95 20.14
C GLU A 52 -6.91 -5.52 20.54
N ILE A 53 -7.27 -4.53 19.70
CA ILE A 53 -7.04 -3.12 20.01
C ILE A 53 -7.93 -2.73 21.19
N GLU A 54 -7.37 -2.06 22.19
CA GLU A 54 -8.10 -1.63 23.38
C GLU A 54 -9.38 -0.86 23.04
N ASN A 55 -10.52 -1.28 23.61
CA ASN A 55 -11.86 -0.71 23.41
C ASN A 55 -12.40 -0.75 21.96
N ILE A 56 -11.73 -1.42 21.03
CA ILE A 56 -12.09 -1.50 19.60
C ILE A 56 -12.23 -2.95 19.12
N GLY A 57 -11.30 -3.83 19.54
CA GLY A 57 -11.18 -5.19 19.03
C GLY A 57 -10.37 -5.26 17.73
N ASP A 58 -10.81 -6.11 16.79
CA ASP A 58 -10.15 -6.29 15.50
C ASP A 58 -10.54 -5.21 14.50
N ALA A 59 -9.55 -4.52 13.91
CA ALA A 59 -9.79 -3.48 12.91
C ALA A 59 -8.73 -3.46 11.80
N ASP A 60 -9.14 -3.10 10.59
CA ASP A 60 -8.22 -2.90 9.46
C ASP A 60 -7.56 -1.51 9.59
N ILE A 61 -6.23 -1.49 9.71
CA ILE A 61 -5.41 -0.27 9.85
C ILE A 61 -5.06 0.28 8.47
N ILE A 62 -4.69 -0.60 7.53
CA ILE A 62 -4.43 -0.26 6.13
C ILE A 62 -5.02 -1.38 5.29
N LYS A 63 -5.70 -1.04 4.20
CA LYS A 63 -6.15 -2.04 3.23
C LYS A 63 -6.38 -1.39 1.89
N TYR A 64 -5.57 -1.75 0.89
CA TYR A 64 -5.76 -1.22 -0.45
C TYR A 64 -5.15 -2.14 -1.51
N THR A 65 -5.64 -1.99 -2.73
CA THR A 65 -4.97 -2.46 -3.94
C THR A 65 -4.48 -1.24 -4.71
N ALA A 66 -3.24 -1.28 -5.21
CA ALA A 66 -2.71 -0.25 -6.08
C ALA A 66 -2.48 -0.82 -7.48
N VAL A 67 -2.90 -0.08 -8.50
CA VAL A 67 -2.60 -0.37 -9.90
C VAL A 67 -1.95 0.85 -10.51
N GLY A 68 -0.90 0.64 -11.29
CA GLY A 68 -0.16 1.76 -11.85
C GLY A 68 0.83 1.32 -12.90
N ALA A 69 1.51 2.30 -13.46
CA ALA A 69 2.62 2.07 -14.35
C ALA A 69 3.63 3.21 -14.29
N THR A 70 4.89 2.86 -14.49
CA THR A 70 5.99 3.79 -14.70
C THR A 70 6.49 3.63 -16.13
N TYR A 71 6.76 4.74 -16.80
CA TYR A 71 7.47 4.76 -18.07
C TYR A 71 8.83 5.41 -17.87
N TYR A 72 9.89 4.65 -18.13
CA TYR A 72 11.27 5.12 -18.06
C TYR A 72 11.72 5.59 -19.44
N PHE A 73 11.95 6.89 -19.59
CA PHE A 73 12.52 7.45 -20.82
C PHE A 73 14.01 7.08 -20.95
N ASN A 74 14.73 7.16 -19.83
CA ASN A 74 16.12 6.75 -19.68
C ASN A 74 16.41 6.54 -18.17
N LYS A 75 17.68 6.38 -17.79
CA LYS A 75 18.08 6.19 -16.38
C LYS A 75 17.86 7.43 -15.49
N ASN A 76 17.67 8.60 -16.10
CA ASN A 76 17.60 9.90 -15.45
C ASN A 76 16.20 10.53 -15.49
N MET A 77 15.25 9.97 -16.25
CA MET A 77 13.91 10.56 -16.39
C MET A 77 12.82 9.48 -16.52
N SER A 78 11.77 9.63 -15.73
CA SER A 78 10.58 8.77 -15.76
C SER A 78 9.30 9.53 -15.49
N VAL A 79 8.17 8.98 -15.93
CA VAL A 79 6.82 9.43 -15.55
C VAL A 79 6.08 8.24 -14.97
N TYR A 80 5.23 8.46 -13.99
CA TYR A 80 4.38 7.41 -13.43
C TYR A 80 2.96 7.90 -13.18
N GLY A 81 2.04 6.94 -13.20
CA GLY A 81 0.70 7.09 -12.68
C GLY A 81 0.32 5.88 -11.85
N GLU A 82 -0.27 6.13 -10.69
CA GLU A 82 -0.74 5.10 -9.78
C GLU A 82 -2.15 5.46 -9.26
N TYR A 83 -2.98 4.43 -9.17
CA TYR A 83 -4.31 4.51 -8.56
C TYR A 83 -4.37 3.54 -7.38
N ARG A 84 -4.55 4.10 -6.19
CA ARG A 84 -4.79 3.36 -4.95
C ARG A 84 -6.28 3.27 -4.72
N ILE A 85 -6.79 2.04 -4.84
CA ILE A 85 -8.16 1.66 -4.52
C ILE A 85 -8.19 1.27 -3.04
N ASN A 86 -8.76 2.12 -2.21
CA ASN A 86 -8.87 1.91 -0.79
C ASN A 86 -9.99 0.90 -0.51
N LEU A 87 -9.68 -0.09 0.32
CA LEU A 87 -10.57 -1.22 0.64
C LEU A 87 -11.01 -1.18 2.11
N LEU A 88 -10.67 -0.12 2.84
CA LEU A 88 -11.21 0.14 4.17
C LEU A 88 -12.72 0.41 4.07
N LYS A 89 -13.50 -0.09 5.03
CA LYS A 89 -14.93 0.19 5.10
C LYS A 89 -15.17 1.56 5.70
N ASP A 90 -16.17 2.29 5.22
CA ASP A 90 -16.53 3.63 5.72
C ASP A 90 -16.84 3.66 7.23
N ASN A 91 -17.34 2.56 7.77
CA ASN A 91 -17.61 2.39 9.19
C ASN A 91 -16.43 1.75 9.95
N ASN A 92 -15.21 1.85 9.44
CA ASN A 92 -14.01 1.35 10.11
C ASN A 92 -13.90 1.95 11.53
N PRO A 93 -13.75 1.13 12.58
CA PRO A 93 -13.69 1.62 13.96
C PRO A 93 -12.59 2.64 14.24
N LEU A 94 -11.50 2.60 13.46
CA LEU A 94 -10.36 3.52 13.58
C LEU A 94 -10.61 4.89 12.89
N ARG A 95 -11.76 5.08 12.23
CA ARG A 95 -12.16 6.33 11.54
C ARG A 95 -11.11 6.86 10.57
N LEU A 96 -10.41 5.93 9.91
CA LEU A 96 -9.39 6.23 8.91
C LEU A 96 -10.04 6.64 7.59
N ALA A 97 -9.31 7.42 6.78
CA ALA A 97 -9.77 7.81 5.45
C ALA A 97 -9.99 6.58 4.56
N THR A 98 -11.15 6.53 3.91
CA THR A 98 -11.57 5.43 3.03
C THR A 98 -11.58 5.80 1.57
N ASP A 99 -11.20 7.04 1.24
CA ASP A 99 -11.15 7.52 -0.13
C ASP A 99 -10.03 6.86 -0.94
N ASP A 100 -10.30 6.70 -2.23
CA ASP A 100 -9.31 6.34 -3.24
C ASP A 100 -8.34 7.50 -3.50
N ILE A 101 -7.12 7.18 -3.93
CA ILE A 101 -6.08 8.19 -4.22
C ILE A 101 -5.49 7.94 -5.60
N THR A 102 -5.38 8.98 -6.41
CA THR A 102 -4.61 8.96 -7.67
C THR A 102 -3.35 9.79 -7.52
N ALA A 103 -2.22 9.25 -7.96
CA ALA A 103 -0.94 9.95 -8.03
C ALA A 103 -0.43 9.96 -9.47
N LEU A 104 0.04 11.14 -9.92
CA LEU A 104 0.73 11.32 -11.19
C LEU A 104 2.01 12.09 -10.91
N GLY A 105 3.12 11.69 -11.53
CA GLY A 105 4.40 12.36 -11.30
C GLY A 105 5.37 12.22 -12.45
N LEU A 106 6.18 13.25 -12.63
CA LEU A 106 7.37 13.26 -13.49
C LEU A 106 8.60 13.33 -12.57
N ILE A 107 9.57 12.45 -12.78
CA ILE A 107 10.79 12.38 -11.99
C ILE A 107 11.99 12.62 -12.91
N TYR A 108 12.87 13.51 -12.47
CA TYR A 108 14.20 13.69 -13.04
C TYR A 108 15.25 13.45 -11.94
N GLN A 109 16.27 12.65 -12.22
CA GLN A 109 17.33 12.28 -11.29
C GLN A 109 18.71 12.35 -11.95
N PHE A 110 19.72 12.84 -11.21
CA PHE A 110 21.10 13.01 -11.68
C PHE A 110 22.01 11.88 -11.23
#